data_AF-A0AAE8MLG7-F1
#
_entry.id   AF-A0AAE8MLG7-F1
#
_cell.length_a   1.000
_cell.length_b   1.000
_cell.length_c   1.000
_cell.angle_alpha   90.00
_cell.angle_beta   90.00
_cell.angle_gamma   90.00
#
_symmetry.space_group_name_H-M   'P 1'
#
loop_
_entity.id
_entity.type
_entity.pdbx_description
1 polymer ?
#
loop_
_entity_poly.entity_id
_entity_poly.type
_entity_poly.pdbx_seq_one_letter_code
_entity_poly.pdbx_strand_id
1 'polypeptide(L)'
;MDTQTRVVLDVGAQVIDLNNLEFAKQWLARYRNEDNTQAVVCFNEDDEIVVLDRSGKVEELETSPFAEQLDRCLVFLDESHTRGTDLKLPPNYRAVVTLGAGLTKDRLVQACMRMRKLGKGQSVEFCVPWEIEQKIVLLKSQEEAGRREVTIPDVLKQQAFWSHYQDDADSGWAEQFPEDEAQSLNQCYRPRNGYVNLDSFLDKADASKINVLRARCDDFGLTELHTASLQEEQERELSPETEQERQVERPPAAEPATHFISQSLRNWILKGSSSINMTLFKTEHKPAFQILKSTSAAQYFDVQSFPNSVRATLDFAKTVKGTFGINNNYSDSFQRPVQWILTGKCQAEPISLVIISPFEAQELLPLIERSRHVSLHLYAPRVNLAFRSLDHLQLYRVSGKSTVDAIPRNAVLFLNLFSGQLYLSSFEDYTAVCDLLGLAWGPADDYVVLGPDGFIPPGSGESLVNRSNFRHSPVQFLRVLTEKIRQECGSIEKTDIGKIFEGVRLLECDFDDRI
;
A
#
# COMPACT_ATOMS: atom_id res chain seq x y z
N MET A 1 34.10 -0.13 -21.42
CA MET A 1 33.43 -1.04 -20.48
C MET A 1 33.43 -2.43 -21.08
N ASP A 2 33.78 -3.42 -20.27
CA ASP A 2 33.77 -4.84 -20.61
C ASP A 2 32.33 -5.28 -20.95
N THR A 3 32.14 -6.20 -21.91
CA THR A 3 30.81 -6.72 -22.31
C THR A 3 30.20 -7.65 -21.26
N GLN A 4 30.88 -7.84 -20.13
CA GLN A 4 30.37 -8.56 -18.95
C GLN A 4 29.62 -7.66 -17.95
N THR A 5 29.70 -6.34 -18.06
CA THR A 5 29.10 -5.41 -17.09
C THR A 5 27.59 -5.28 -17.31
N ARG A 6 26.79 -5.89 -16.45
CA ARG A 6 25.31 -5.87 -16.55
C ARG A 6 24.67 -4.72 -15.76
N VAL A 7 25.39 -4.16 -14.79
CA VAL A 7 24.89 -3.07 -13.93
C VAL A 7 25.90 -1.93 -13.88
N VAL A 8 25.44 -0.69 -13.90
CA VAL A 8 26.25 0.50 -13.64
C VAL A 8 25.62 1.26 -12.48
N LEU A 9 26.43 1.53 -11.45
CA LEU A 9 26.08 2.27 -10.25
C LEU A 9 26.89 3.56 -10.25
N ASP A 10 26.30 4.66 -10.71
CA ASP A 10 26.96 5.96 -10.84
C ASP A 10 26.91 6.79 -9.54
N VAL A 11 27.46 6.25 -8.46
CA VAL A 11 27.49 6.91 -7.15
C VAL A 11 28.48 8.07 -7.12
N GLY A 12 29.50 8.03 -7.98
CA GLY A 12 30.50 9.08 -8.11
C GLY A 12 30.06 10.24 -8.99
N ALA A 13 28.81 10.25 -9.48
CA ALA A 13 28.25 11.26 -10.39
C ALA A 13 29.17 11.55 -11.58
N GLN A 14 29.65 10.50 -12.24
CA GLN A 14 30.57 10.60 -13.38
C GLN A 14 29.84 10.65 -14.73
N VAL A 15 28.53 10.36 -14.76
CA VAL A 15 27.66 10.55 -15.92
C VAL A 15 27.05 11.96 -15.84
N ILE A 16 27.80 12.97 -16.28
CA ILE A 16 27.44 14.39 -16.13
C ILE A 16 26.74 14.96 -17.39
N ASP A 17 27.14 14.50 -18.58
CA ASP A 17 26.74 15.10 -19.86
C ASP A 17 25.53 14.43 -20.53
N LEU A 18 24.96 13.40 -19.91
CA LEU A 18 23.84 12.62 -20.46
C LEU A 18 22.79 12.44 -19.38
N ASN A 19 21.51 12.52 -19.77
CA ASN A 19 20.46 12.05 -18.88
C ASN A 19 20.46 10.50 -18.82
N ASN A 20 19.76 9.95 -17.83
CA ASN A 20 19.75 8.51 -17.57
C ASN A 20 19.30 7.69 -18.80
N LEU A 21 18.31 8.19 -19.53
CA LEU A 21 17.78 7.55 -20.74
C LEU A 21 18.77 7.60 -21.92
N GLU A 22 19.45 8.72 -22.11
CA GLU A 22 20.48 8.90 -23.14
C GLU A 22 21.69 7.99 -22.87
N PHE A 23 22.14 7.93 -21.62
CA PHE A 23 23.18 7.00 -21.20
C PHE A 23 22.73 5.56 -21.43
N ALA A 24 21.54 5.18 -20.98
CA ALA A 24 20.97 3.84 -21.18
C ALA A 24 20.90 3.47 -22.67
N LYS A 25 20.47 4.39 -23.52
CA LYS A 25 20.39 4.19 -24.98
C LYS A 25 21.76 3.94 -25.60
N GLN A 26 22.75 4.79 -25.28
CA GLN A 26 24.10 4.63 -25.79
C GLN A 26 24.77 3.36 -25.26
N TRP A 27 24.48 2.99 -24.02
CA TRP A 27 25.03 1.80 -23.39
C TRP A 27 24.43 0.51 -24.00
N LEU A 28 23.12 0.47 -24.24
CA LEU A 28 22.46 -0.65 -24.92
C LEU A 28 23.03 -0.87 -26.32
N ALA A 29 23.33 0.21 -27.05
CA ALA A 29 23.89 0.15 -28.39
C ALA A 29 25.29 -0.51 -28.44
N ARG A 30 26.02 -0.57 -27.31
CA ARG A 30 27.31 -1.27 -27.21
C ARG A 30 27.18 -2.79 -27.11
N TYR A 31 26.00 -3.29 -26.72
CA TYR A 31 25.71 -4.73 -26.67
C TYR A 31 25.20 -5.21 -28.03
N ARG A 32 25.89 -6.20 -28.63
CA ARG A 32 25.44 -6.84 -29.88
C ARG A 32 24.23 -7.75 -29.61
N ASN A 33 23.48 -8.09 -30.65
CA ASN A 33 22.30 -8.97 -30.56
C ASN A 33 22.61 -10.40 -30.06
N GLU A 34 23.89 -10.78 -29.98
CA GLU A 34 24.33 -12.13 -29.60
C GLU A 34 24.31 -12.38 -28.07
N ASP A 35 24.20 -11.34 -27.22
CA ASP A 35 24.33 -11.45 -25.76
C ASP A 35 23.00 -11.63 -25.00
N ASN A 36 21.91 -11.93 -25.71
CA ASN A 36 20.52 -11.98 -25.21
C ASN A 36 20.02 -10.69 -24.53
N THR A 37 20.83 -9.62 -24.50
CA THR A 37 20.46 -8.30 -23.94
C THR A 37 19.47 -7.58 -24.84
N GLN A 38 18.29 -7.25 -24.31
CA GLN A 38 17.19 -6.64 -25.08
C GLN A 38 16.81 -5.23 -24.61
N ALA A 39 17.13 -4.87 -23.37
CA ALA A 39 16.69 -3.60 -22.81
C ALA A 39 17.62 -3.10 -21.68
N VAL A 40 17.38 -1.87 -21.22
CA VAL A 40 18.05 -1.25 -20.08
C VAL A 40 17.01 -0.67 -19.13
N VAL A 41 17.14 -0.99 -17.85
CA VAL A 41 16.36 -0.39 -16.75
C VAL A 41 17.11 0.84 -16.25
N CYS A 42 16.43 1.97 -16.16
CA CYS A 42 16.93 3.21 -15.57
C CYS A 42 15.77 4.04 -15.01
N PHE A 43 16.08 5.20 -14.42
CA PHE A 43 15.07 6.16 -13.98
C PHE A 43 14.87 7.23 -15.07
N ASN A 44 13.62 7.64 -15.32
CA ASN A 44 13.30 8.76 -16.22
C ASN A 44 13.43 10.11 -15.49
N GLU A 45 13.05 11.21 -16.15
CA GLU A 45 13.07 12.56 -15.56
C GLU A 45 11.98 12.77 -14.49
N ASP A 46 10.97 11.89 -14.46
CA ASP A 46 9.86 11.89 -13.50
C ASP A 46 10.12 10.98 -12.27
N ASP A 47 11.36 10.48 -12.11
CA ASP A 47 11.77 9.56 -11.02
C ASP A 47 11.04 8.21 -11.01
N GLU A 48 10.64 7.74 -12.20
CA GLU A 48 9.99 6.44 -12.40
C GLU A 48 10.95 5.42 -13.00
N ILE A 49 10.82 4.17 -12.57
CA ILE A 49 11.65 3.08 -13.07
C ILE A 49 11.13 2.62 -14.44
N VAL A 50 11.91 2.90 -15.47
CA VAL A 50 11.53 2.64 -16.87
C VAL A 50 12.49 1.67 -17.54
N VAL A 51 12.01 1.06 -18.60
CA VAL A 51 12.75 0.14 -19.46
C VAL A 51 12.84 0.74 -20.86
N LEU A 52 14.07 0.89 -21.34
CA LEU A 52 14.37 1.25 -22.71
C LEU A 52 14.74 0.01 -23.51
N ASP A 53 13.93 -0.35 -24.50
CA ASP A 53 14.18 -1.49 -25.38
C ASP A 53 15.10 -1.15 -26.57
N ARG A 54 15.48 -2.17 -27.37
CA ARG A 54 16.27 -1.98 -28.61
C ARG A 54 15.55 -1.21 -29.71
N SER A 55 14.23 -1.15 -29.70
CA SER A 55 13.45 -0.34 -30.66
C SER A 55 13.49 1.16 -30.32
N GLY A 56 13.97 1.49 -29.11
CA GLY A 56 13.96 2.84 -28.57
C GLY A 56 12.65 3.19 -27.86
N LYS A 57 11.78 2.21 -27.62
CA LYS A 57 10.56 2.37 -26.84
C LYS A 57 10.92 2.43 -25.35
N VAL A 58 10.35 3.41 -24.67
CA VAL A 58 10.41 3.57 -23.22
C VAL A 58 9.05 3.22 -22.64
N GLU A 59 9.03 2.38 -21.62
CA GLU A 59 7.83 1.96 -20.89
C GLU A 59 8.18 1.73 -19.42
N GLU A 60 7.20 1.81 -18.53
CA GLU A 60 7.41 1.48 -17.11
C GLU A 60 7.82 0.02 -16.93
N LEU A 61 8.75 -0.25 -16.01
CA LEU A 61 9.23 -1.62 -15.77
C LEU A 61 8.08 -2.55 -15.38
N GLU A 62 7.14 -2.10 -14.54
CA GLU A 62 6.05 -2.93 -14.00
C GLU A 62 5.08 -3.44 -15.09
N THR A 63 4.86 -2.63 -16.14
CA THR A 63 3.97 -2.98 -17.25
C THR A 63 4.72 -3.61 -18.43
N SER A 64 6.06 -3.59 -18.38
CA SER A 64 6.93 -4.15 -19.40
C SER A 64 7.07 -5.67 -19.26
N PRO A 65 7.15 -6.44 -20.37
CA PRO A 65 7.54 -7.85 -20.33
C PRO A 65 8.93 -8.09 -19.69
N PHE A 66 9.74 -7.03 -19.53
CA PHE A 66 11.05 -7.08 -18.93
C PHE A 66 11.06 -7.11 -17.39
N ALA A 67 9.94 -6.83 -16.71
CA ALA A 67 9.83 -6.97 -15.24
C ALA A 67 10.21 -8.37 -14.75
N GLU A 68 9.76 -9.40 -15.47
CA GLU A 68 10.06 -10.80 -15.15
C GLU A 68 11.33 -11.32 -15.85
N GLN A 69 11.92 -10.54 -16.77
CA GLN A 69 13.06 -10.93 -17.61
C GLN A 69 14.30 -10.05 -17.37
N LEU A 70 14.57 -9.73 -16.11
CA LEU A 70 15.72 -8.89 -15.74
C LEU A 70 17.06 -9.47 -16.20
N ASP A 71 17.16 -10.78 -16.43
CA ASP A 71 18.33 -11.48 -17.00
C ASP A 71 18.68 -11.05 -18.43
N ARG A 72 17.73 -10.42 -19.13
CA ARG A 72 17.89 -9.86 -20.46
C ARG A 72 18.10 -8.34 -20.45
N CYS A 73 18.14 -7.72 -19.27
CA CYS A 73 18.24 -6.28 -19.12
C CYS A 73 19.58 -5.85 -18.52
N LEU A 74 20.08 -4.70 -18.97
CA LEU A 74 21.10 -3.94 -18.24
C LEU A 74 20.41 -3.07 -17.20
N VAL A 75 21.12 -2.64 -16.17
CA VAL A 75 20.58 -1.76 -15.13
C VAL A 75 21.52 -0.59 -14.90
N PHE A 76 21.00 0.63 -15.02
CA PHE A 76 21.72 1.86 -14.72
C PHE A 76 21.03 2.58 -13.56
N LEU A 77 21.79 2.83 -12.48
CA LEU A 77 21.35 3.61 -11.33
C LEU A 77 22.36 4.75 -11.12
N ASP A 78 21.87 5.98 -11.07
CA ASP A 78 22.67 7.16 -10.72
C ASP A 78 22.80 7.31 -9.18
N GLU A 79 23.39 8.41 -8.74
CA GLU A 79 23.60 8.66 -7.31
C GLU A 79 22.29 8.64 -6.49
N SER A 80 21.24 9.33 -6.95
CA SER A 80 19.97 9.44 -6.23
C SER A 80 19.24 8.09 -6.16
N HIS A 81 19.29 7.31 -7.24
CA HIS A 81 18.52 6.06 -7.36
C HIS A 81 19.30 4.80 -6.97
N THR A 82 20.55 4.95 -6.49
CA THR A 82 21.27 3.86 -5.79
C THR A 82 20.72 3.57 -4.38
N ARG A 83 19.81 4.42 -3.88
CA ARG A 83 19.11 4.30 -2.60
C ARG A 83 17.63 3.98 -2.84
N GLY A 84 17.04 3.12 -2.01
CA GLY A 84 15.60 2.79 -2.10
C GLY A 84 15.18 1.82 -3.23
N THR A 85 15.94 1.71 -4.32
CA THR A 85 15.60 0.81 -5.43
C THR A 85 15.76 -0.67 -5.06
N ASP A 86 14.68 -1.45 -5.21
CA ASP A 86 14.68 -2.93 -5.06
C ASP A 86 14.48 -3.64 -6.40
N LEU A 87 15.59 -3.92 -7.07
CA LEU A 87 15.63 -4.78 -8.26
C LEU A 87 16.16 -6.17 -7.90
N LYS A 88 15.42 -7.21 -8.25
CA LYS A 88 15.85 -8.61 -8.09
C LYS A 88 16.86 -8.98 -9.17
N LEU A 89 18.09 -8.50 -9.02
CA LEU A 89 19.17 -8.74 -9.98
C LEU A 89 19.57 -10.24 -10.02
N PRO A 90 19.79 -10.81 -11.21
CA PRO A 90 20.27 -12.18 -11.36
C PRO A 90 21.61 -12.43 -10.66
N PRO A 91 21.88 -13.67 -10.22
CA PRO A 91 23.06 -13.99 -9.41
C PRO A 91 24.39 -13.89 -10.19
N ASN A 92 24.38 -13.86 -11.52
CA ASN A 92 25.57 -13.75 -12.36
C ASN A 92 25.91 -12.31 -12.78
N TYR A 93 25.22 -11.31 -12.20
CA TYR A 93 25.41 -9.92 -12.59
C TYR A 93 26.70 -9.34 -12.02
N ARG A 94 27.42 -8.63 -12.90
CA ARG A 94 28.60 -7.84 -12.55
C ARG A 94 28.27 -6.35 -12.67
N ALA A 95 28.51 -5.61 -11.60
CA ALA A 95 28.29 -4.17 -11.55
C ALA A 95 29.60 -3.40 -11.73
N VAL A 96 29.54 -2.26 -12.40
CA VAL A 96 30.59 -1.23 -12.35
C VAL A 96 30.11 -0.11 -11.45
N VAL A 97 30.95 0.32 -10.52
CA VAL A 97 30.67 1.39 -9.55
C VAL A 97 31.61 2.55 -9.84
N THR A 98 31.07 3.74 -10.08
CA THR A 98 31.90 4.93 -10.29
C THR A 98 32.34 5.54 -8.96
N LEU A 99 33.56 6.09 -8.94
CA LEU A 99 34.08 6.85 -7.81
C LEU A 99 34.11 8.34 -8.16
N GLY A 100 33.78 9.18 -7.20
CA GLY A 100 33.77 10.64 -7.35
C GLY A 100 34.44 11.35 -6.18
N ALA A 101 34.76 12.63 -6.35
CA ALA A 101 35.26 13.46 -5.27
C ALA A 101 34.09 13.82 -4.33
N GLY A 102 34.15 13.36 -3.07
CA GLY A 102 33.10 13.62 -2.07
C GLY A 102 32.03 12.51 -1.94
N LEU A 103 32.08 11.47 -2.79
CA LEU A 103 31.38 10.19 -2.53
C LEU A 103 31.72 9.73 -1.12
N THR A 104 30.72 9.17 -0.36
CA THR A 104 30.50 8.35 0.94
C THR A 104 31.15 6.94 1.11
N LYS A 105 31.82 6.55 2.22
CA LYS A 105 32.17 5.11 2.42
C LYS A 105 30.85 4.37 2.53
N ASP A 106 29.94 4.95 3.31
CA ASP A 106 28.58 4.47 3.45
C ASP A 106 27.82 4.58 2.14
N ARG A 107 27.93 5.69 1.37
CA ARG A 107 27.29 5.76 0.03
C ARG A 107 27.82 4.69 -0.93
N LEU A 108 29.14 4.47 -0.95
CA LEU A 108 29.79 3.45 -1.77
C LEU A 108 29.29 2.04 -1.39
N VAL A 109 29.28 1.73 -0.10
CA VAL A 109 28.80 0.45 0.42
C VAL A 109 27.30 0.28 0.15
N GLN A 110 26.48 1.29 0.40
CA GLN A 110 25.02 1.28 0.16
C GLN A 110 24.69 0.99 -1.31
N ALA A 111 25.43 1.62 -2.23
CA ALA A 111 25.30 1.35 -3.65
C ALA A 111 25.76 -0.07 -4.01
N CYS A 112 26.92 -0.51 -3.52
CA CYS A 112 27.37 -1.89 -3.72
C CYS A 112 26.37 -2.93 -3.17
N MET A 113 25.68 -2.62 -2.07
CA MET A 113 24.65 -3.49 -1.48
C MET A 113 23.39 -3.66 -2.34
N ARG A 114 23.22 -2.87 -3.42
CA ARG A 114 22.21 -3.17 -4.45
C ARG A 114 22.48 -4.52 -5.10
N MET A 115 23.74 -4.94 -5.15
CA MET A 115 24.13 -6.32 -5.47
C MET A 115 23.92 -7.21 -4.22
N ARG A 116 22.67 -7.56 -3.90
CA ARG A 116 22.32 -8.32 -2.68
C ARG A 116 23.02 -9.69 -2.55
N LYS A 117 23.53 -10.24 -3.65
CA LYS A 117 24.31 -11.50 -3.67
C LYS A 117 25.80 -11.25 -3.91
N LEU A 118 26.32 -10.08 -3.52
CA LEU A 118 27.74 -9.73 -3.65
C LEU A 118 28.62 -10.80 -2.99
N GLY A 119 29.59 -11.34 -3.73
CA GLY A 119 30.44 -12.45 -3.28
C GLY A 119 29.79 -13.84 -3.31
N LYS A 120 28.49 -13.92 -3.65
CA LYS A 120 27.71 -15.16 -3.84
C LYS A 120 27.17 -15.24 -5.28
N GLY A 121 28.07 -15.01 -6.24
CA GLY A 121 27.80 -14.97 -7.69
C GLY A 121 27.88 -13.56 -8.27
N GLN A 122 27.35 -12.56 -7.57
CA GLN A 122 27.44 -11.17 -8.02
C GLN A 122 28.78 -10.56 -7.66
N SER A 123 29.29 -9.68 -8.52
CA SER A 123 30.57 -8.99 -8.34
C SER A 123 30.46 -7.50 -8.67
N VAL A 124 31.40 -6.72 -8.14
CA VAL A 124 31.55 -5.29 -8.41
C VAL A 124 32.96 -5.01 -8.94
N GLU A 125 33.07 -4.02 -9.80
CA GLU A 125 34.31 -3.45 -10.30
C GLU A 125 34.26 -1.93 -10.15
N PHE A 126 35.35 -1.31 -9.72
CA PHE A 126 35.39 0.14 -9.53
C PHE A 126 35.94 0.84 -10.76
N CYS A 127 35.21 1.82 -11.25
CA CYS A 127 35.68 2.77 -12.25
C CYS A 127 36.22 4.00 -11.53
N VAL A 128 37.55 4.17 -11.59
CA VAL A 128 38.28 5.22 -10.88
C VAL A 128 38.66 6.31 -11.89
N PRO A 129 38.14 7.54 -11.80
CA PRO A 129 38.61 8.66 -12.61
C PRO A 129 40.08 8.99 -12.31
N TRP A 130 40.80 9.55 -13.29
CA TRP A 130 42.24 9.80 -13.16
C TRP A 130 42.57 10.74 -11.97
N GLU A 131 41.69 11.69 -11.65
CA GLU A 131 41.83 12.60 -10.52
C GLU A 131 41.80 11.85 -9.18
N ILE A 132 40.95 10.83 -9.07
CA ILE A 132 40.84 9.98 -7.88
C ILE A 132 41.98 8.97 -7.84
N GLU A 133 42.34 8.39 -8.98
CA GLU A 133 43.47 7.48 -9.10
C GLU A 133 44.78 8.13 -8.64
N GLN A 134 45.06 9.37 -9.08
CA GLN A 134 46.24 10.12 -8.66
C GLN A 134 46.26 10.35 -7.14
N LYS A 135 45.10 10.67 -6.54
CA LYS A 135 44.99 10.84 -5.09
C LYS A 135 45.26 9.52 -4.35
N ILE A 136 44.72 8.41 -4.84
CA ILE A 136 44.96 7.08 -4.26
C ILE A 136 46.44 6.71 -4.37
N VAL A 137 47.08 6.97 -5.51
CA VAL A 137 48.51 6.68 -5.74
C VAL A 137 49.42 7.58 -4.89
N LEU A 138 49.08 8.85 -4.69
CA LEU A 138 49.81 9.74 -3.78
C LEU A 138 49.80 9.20 -2.34
N LEU A 139 48.69 8.63 -1.88
CA LEU A 139 48.59 8.01 -0.55
C LEU A 139 49.40 6.71 -0.44
N LYS A 140 49.49 5.91 -1.52
CA LYS A 140 50.37 4.72 -1.57
C LYS A 140 51.85 5.04 -1.36
N SER A 141 52.25 6.28 -1.66
CA SER A 141 53.65 6.71 -1.67
C SER A 141 54.29 6.78 -0.27
N GLN A 142 53.51 6.62 0.81
CA GLN A 142 54.05 6.61 2.17
C GLN A 142 54.34 5.21 2.76
N GLU A 143 53.85 4.10 2.17
CA GLU A 143 54.09 2.77 2.77
C GLU A 143 54.55 1.64 1.81
N GLU A 144 54.25 1.63 0.50
CA GLU A 144 54.66 0.50 -0.38
C GLU A 144 54.98 0.93 -1.84
N ALA A 145 56.25 1.21 -2.13
CA ALA A 145 56.73 1.76 -3.41
C ALA A 145 56.83 0.76 -4.60
N GLY A 146 55.94 -0.25 -4.69
CA GLY A 146 56.10 -1.36 -5.66
C GLY A 146 54.95 -1.64 -6.61
N ARG A 147 53.70 -1.25 -6.29
CA ARG A 147 52.51 -1.61 -7.09
C ARG A 147 51.76 -0.37 -7.58
N ARG A 148 51.80 -0.14 -8.90
CA ARG A 148 51.07 0.95 -9.59
C ARG A 148 49.57 0.69 -9.77
N GLU A 149 49.08 -0.50 -9.43
CA GLU A 149 47.69 -0.90 -9.67
C GLU A 149 46.83 -0.57 -8.43
N VAL A 150 45.71 0.14 -8.62
CA VAL A 150 44.76 0.46 -7.54
C VAL A 150 43.96 -0.80 -7.18
N THR A 151 44.01 -1.20 -5.91
CA THR A 151 43.28 -2.39 -5.41
C THR A 151 42.08 -1.98 -4.56
N ILE A 152 41.13 -2.89 -4.33
CA ILE A 152 39.92 -2.64 -3.51
C ILE A 152 40.27 -2.09 -2.11
N PRO A 153 41.28 -2.63 -1.39
CA PRO A 153 41.72 -2.04 -0.13
C PRO A 153 42.14 -0.57 -0.24
N ASP A 154 42.73 -0.16 -1.37
CA ASP A 154 43.18 1.23 -1.57
C ASP A 154 42.01 2.19 -1.74
N VAL A 155 40.96 1.74 -2.45
CA VAL A 155 39.68 2.47 -2.58
C VAL A 155 39.00 2.62 -1.21
N LEU A 156 39.02 1.57 -0.38
CA LEU A 156 38.42 1.59 0.95
C LEU A 156 39.25 2.39 1.98
N LYS A 157 40.59 2.41 1.85
CA LYS A 157 41.53 3.18 2.71
C LYS A 157 41.49 4.69 2.47
N GLN A 158 40.83 5.15 1.41
CA GLN A 158 40.65 6.57 1.13
C GLN A 158 39.87 7.30 2.25
N GLN A 159 39.33 6.59 3.26
CA GLN A 159 38.56 7.04 4.44
C GLN A 159 39.14 8.26 5.19
N ALA A 160 40.46 8.51 5.16
CA ALA A 160 41.08 9.67 5.82
C ALA A 160 40.79 11.02 5.13
N PHE A 161 40.43 11.02 3.84
CA PHE A 161 40.11 12.24 3.08
C PHE A 161 38.75 12.87 3.43
N TRP A 162 37.90 12.10 4.10
CA TRP A 162 36.47 12.34 4.31
C TRP A 162 36.22 13.32 5.44
N SER A 163 37.11 13.27 6.42
CA SER A 163 37.10 14.08 7.62
C SER A 163 37.62 15.51 7.39
N HIS A 164 38.22 15.80 6.22
CA HIS A 164 38.84 17.10 5.93
C HIS A 164 37.92 18.11 5.20
N TYR A 165 36.64 17.78 5.01
CA TYR A 165 35.66 18.62 4.30
C TYR A 165 34.43 18.97 5.15
N GLN A 166 34.61 19.11 6.47
CA GLN A 166 33.61 19.71 7.36
C GLN A 166 34.27 20.84 8.17
N ASP A 167 34.36 22.03 7.56
CA ASP A 167 34.55 23.29 8.30
C ASP A 167 33.37 24.19 7.95
N ASP A 168 32.34 24.16 8.81
CA ASP A 168 31.56 25.31 9.29
C ASP A 168 30.26 24.81 9.94
N ALA A 169 30.27 24.66 11.27
CA ALA A 169 29.18 25.02 12.18
C ALA A 169 29.50 24.54 13.62
N ASP A 170 29.53 25.51 14.53
CA ASP A 170 29.58 25.38 16.00
C ASP A 170 29.01 24.08 16.56
N SER A 171 29.86 23.23 17.15
CA SER A 171 29.40 22.17 18.06
C SER A 171 30.50 21.63 18.97
N GLY A 172 31.00 22.47 19.89
CA GLY A 172 31.88 22.03 21.00
C GLY A 172 31.25 21.01 21.98
N TRP A 173 30.09 20.46 21.66
CA TRP A 173 29.42 19.37 22.38
C TRP A 173 29.81 18.00 21.81
N ALA A 174 30.20 17.92 20.54
CA ALA A 174 30.55 16.66 19.86
C ALA A 174 31.88 16.07 20.34
N GLU A 175 32.83 16.91 20.77
CA GLU A 175 34.14 16.46 21.29
C GLU A 175 34.06 15.66 22.60
N GLN A 176 32.92 15.67 23.29
CA GLN A 176 32.70 14.91 24.53
C GLN A 176 32.07 13.52 24.31
N PHE A 177 31.68 13.19 23.08
CA PHE A 177 31.00 11.95 22.71
C PHE A 177 31.75 10.96 21.78
N PRO A 178 33.08 11.02 21.54
CA PRO A 178 33.72 9.96 20.77
C PRO A 178 33.83 8.68 21.63
N GLU A 179 33.09 7.64 21.25
CA GLU A 179 33.46 6.26 21.62
C GLU A 179 34.48 5.72 20.60
N ASP A 180 35.34 4.80 21.00
CA ASP A 180 36.29 4.14 20.09
C ASP A 180 35.52 3.45 18.93
N GLU A 181 35.57 4.05 17.74
CA GLU A 181 34.83 3.62 16.53
C GLU A 181 35.23 2.22 16.03
N ALA A 182 36.29 1.64 16.57
CA ALA A 182 36.80 0.32 16.18
C ALA A 182 36.74 -0.67 17.36
N GLN A 183 35.54 -1.19 17.62
CA GLN A 183 35.42 -2.41 18.44
C GLN A 183 35.67 -3.64 17.57
N SER A 184 36.54 -4.54 18.03
CA SER A 184 36.83 -5.79 17.35
C SER A 184 35.58 -6.67 17.23
N LEU A 185 35.49 -7.52 16.19
CA LEU A 185 34.43 -8.53 16.03
C LEU A 185 34.22 -9.38 17.31
N ASN A 186 35.29 -9.64 18.07
CA ASN A 186 35.21 -10.35 19.35
C ASN A 186 34.66 -9.50 20.51
N GLN A 187 34.68 -8.17 20.42
CA GLN A 187 34.04 -7.28 21.39
C GLN A 187 32.55 -7.12 21.10
N CYS A 188 32.14 -7.08 19.83
CA CYS A 188 30.72 -6.94 19.45
C CYS A 188 29.93 -8.25 19.50
N TYR A 189 30.55 -9.40 19.17
CA TYR A 189 29.80 -10.65 18.94
C TYR A 189 30.17 -11.81 19.87
N ARG A 190 31.16 -11.65 20.77
CA ARG A 190 31.48 -12.73 21.72
C ARG A 190 30.37 -12.79 22.78
N PRO A 191 29.70 -13.95 22.98
CA PRO A 191 28.72 -14.08 24.05
C PRO A 191 29.42 -13.85 25.40
N ARG A 192 29.20 -12.68 26.00
CA ARG A 192 29.66 -12.39 27.36
C ARG A 192 28.61 -12.93 28.32
N ASN A 193 28.99 -13.90 29.15
CA ASN A 193 28.29 -14.17 30.41
C ASN A 193 28.66 -13.08 31.45
N GLY A 194 28.49 -11.82 31.07
CA GLY A 194 28.90 -10.66 31.86
C GLY A 194 27.68 -9.89 32.31
N TYR A 195 27.17 -10.23 33.49
CA TYR A 195 26.27 -9.38 34.25
C TYR A 195 26.98 -8.04 34.49
N VAL A 196 26.50 -6.94 33.89
CA VAL A 196 27.03 -5.60 34.21
C VAL A 196 26.30 -5.11 35.44
N ASN A 197 27.04 -4.96 36.55
CA ASN A 197 26.49 -4.43 37.79
C ASN A 197 26.15 -2.94 37.60
N LEU A 198 24.93 -2.54 37.96
CA LEU A 198 24.37 -1.18 37.78
C LEU A 198 25.28 -0.09 38.38
N ASP A 199 26.10 -0.46 39.36
CA ASP A 199 27.07 0.44 40.02
C ASP A 199 28.04 1.10 39.04
N SER A 200 28.47 0.44 37.96
CA SER A 200 29.41 1.05 36.99
C SER A 200 28.80 2.19 36.16
N PHE A 201 27.48 2.21 36.00
CA PHE A 201 26.76 3.29 35.32
C PHE A 201 26.46 4.45 36.27
N LEU A 202 26.32 4.17 37.56
CA LEU A 202 25.98 5.16 38.58
C LEU A 202 27.20 5.93 39.11
N ASP A 203 28.41 5.39 38.96
CA ASP A 203 29.67 6.06 39.33
C ASP A 203 29.90 7.41 38.61
N LYS A 204 29.25 7.62 37.46
CA LYS A 204 29.31 8.89 36.71
C LYS A 204 28.24 9.91 37.13
N ALA A 205 27.32 9.57 38.04
CA ALA A 205 26.22 10.44 38.46
C ALA A 205 26.46 11.05 39.86
N ASP A 206 25.88 12.23 40.11
CA ASP A 206 25.95 12.89 41.42
C ASP A 206 25.34 12.03 42.54
N ALA A 207 26.03 11.95 43.69
CA ALA A 207 25.67 11.08 44.81
C ALA A 207 24.23 11.25 45.33
N SER A 208 23.62 12.43 45.18
CA SER A 208 22.23 12.67 45.60
C SER A 208 21.19 12.07 44.64
N LYS A 209 21.54 11.86 43.36
CA LYS A 209 20.65 11.34 42.31
C LYS A 209 20.74 9.83 42.17
N ILE A 210 21.85 9.22 42.60
CA ILE A 210 22.08 7.77 42.53
C ILE A 210 20.99 6.99 43.27
N ASN A 211 20.61 7.43 44.48
CA ASN A 211 19.62 6.72 45.28
C ASN A 211 18.21 6.79 44.67
N VAL A 212 17.87 7.88 43.98
CA VAL A 212 16.58 8.05 43.29
C VAL A 212 16.53 7.18 42.03
N LEU A 213 17.63 7.12 41.28
CA LEU A 213 17.77 6.27 40.10
C LEU A 213 17.68 4.79 40.47
N ARG A 214 18.39 4.36 41.54
CA ARG A 214 18.36 2.98 42.02
C ARG A 214 16.95 2.56 42.44
N ALA A 215 16.25 3.40 43.21
CA ALA A 215 14.87 3.14 43.61
C ALA A 215 13.90 3.02 42.42
N ARG A 216 14.07 3.83 41.37
CA ARG A 216 13.26 3.67 40.15
C ARG A 216 13.60 2.40 39.37
N CYS A 217 14.88 2.06 39.24
CA CYS A 217 15.29 0.83 38.55
C CYS A 217 14.69 -0.42 39.23
N ASP A 218 14.63 -0.42 40.56
CA ASP A 218 13.99 -1.48 41.34
C ASP A 218 12.47 -1.54 41.10
N ASP A 219 11.77 -0.39 41.04
CA ASP A 219 10.33 -0.33 40.72
C ASP A 219 10.00 -0.90 39.33
N PHE A 220 10.92 -0.78 38.36
CA PHE A 220 10.77 -1.34 37.01
C PHE A 220 11.30 -2.78 36.87
N GLY A 221 11.79 -3.39 37.96
CA GLY A 221 12.31 -4.76 37.96
C GLY A 221 13.65 -4.93 37.21
N LEU A 222 14.37 -3.82 36.96
CA LEU A 222 15.62 -3.78 36.20
C LEU A 222 16.84 -4.05 37.11
N THR A 223 16.87 -5.24 37.72
CA THR A 223 18.00 -5.67 38.57
C THR A 223 19.21 -6.18 37.77
N GLU A 224 19.00 -6.58 36.51
CA GLU A 224 20.05 -7.03 35.58
C GLU A 224 19.79 -6.44 34.19
N LEU A 225 20.73 -5.66 33.64
CA LEU A 225 20.62 -5.05 32.31
C LEU A 225 21.42 -5.88 31.28
N HIS A 226 20.71 -6.48 30.33
CA HIS A 226 21.32 -7.11 29.16
C HIS A 226 21.77 -6.04 28.16
N THR A 227 23.08 -5.94 27.91
CA THR A 227 23.69 -4.92 27.02
C THR A 227 23.22 -4.99 25.56
N ALA A 228 22.64 -6.10 25.12
CA ALA A 228 22.16 -6.24 23.74
C ALA A 228 20.91 -5.36 23.44
N SER A 229 20.09 -5.03 24.44
CA SER A 229 18.80 -4.37 24.19
C SER A 229 18.87 -2.85 24.05
N LEU A 230 19.99 -2.21 24.44
CA LEU A 230 20.08 -0.75 24.48
C LEU A 230 20.82 -0.14 23.27
N GLN A 231 21.60 -0.94 22.54
CA GLN A 231 22.30 -0.49 21.33
C GLN A 231 21.55 -0.78 20.03
N GLU A 232 20.53 -1.64 20.05
CA GLU A 232 19.66 -1.89 18.88
C GLU A 232 18.62 -0.78 18.65
N GLU A 233 18.27 0.03 19.65
CA GLU A 233 17.12 0.95 19.57
C GLU A 233 17.44 2.43 19.25
N GLN A 234 18.67 2.78 18.83
CA GLN A 234 19.01 4.16 18.45
C GLN A 234 19.55 4.29 17.03
N GLU A 235 18.78 3.82 16.05
CA GLU A 235 18.88 4.30 14.66
C GLU A 235 17.51 4.86 14.26
N ARG A 236 17.23 6.10 14.70
CA ARG A 236 16.06 6.87 14.21
C ARG A 236 16.54 7.73 13.05
N GLU A 237 16.67 7.11 11.88
CA GLU A 237 16.97 7.83 10.64
C GLU A 237 15.81 8.80 10.33
N LEU A 238 16.11 10.08 10.17
CA LEU A 238 15.18 11.07 9.62
C LEU A 238 15.04 10.78 8.13
N SER A 239 14.06 9.96 7.77
CA SER A 239 13.58 9.80 6.41
C SER A 239 13.13 11.16 5.87
N PRO A 240 13.66 11.67 4.75
CA PRO A 240 12.92 12.63 3.95
C PRO A 240 11.74 11.85 3.38
N GLU A 241 10.57 11.97 4.00
CA GLU A 241 9.33 11.49 3.40
C GLU A 241 9.15 12.28 2.11
N THR A 242 9.34 11.63 0.95
CA THR A 242 8.95 12.21 -0.33
C THR A 242 7.42 12.27 -0.33
N GLU A 243 6.88 13.40 0.09
CA GLU A 243 5.45 13.69 0.02
C GLU A 243 5.06 13.76 -1.46
N GLN A 244 4.54 12.66 -2.01
CA GLN A 244 3.81 12.69 -3.27
C GLN A 244 2.51 13.46 -3.04
N GLU A 245 2.51 14.75 -3.38
CA GLU A 245 1.27 15.53 -3.44
C GLU A 245 0.41 15.03 -4.61
N ARG A 246 -0.56 14.16 -4.29
CA ARG A 246 -1.65 13.85 -5.20
C ARG A 246 -2.38 15.15 -5.54
N GLN A 247 -2.24 15.64 -6.77
CA GLN A 247 -3.09 16.73 -7.25
C GLN A 247 -4.53 16.24 -7.30
N VAL A 248 -5.33 16.66 -6.32
CA VAL A 248 -6.74 16.33 -6.24
C VAL A 248 -7.48 17.17 -7.27
N GLU A 249 -7.82 16.55 -8.42
CA GLU A 249 -8.79 17.14 -9.35
C GLU A 249 -10.13 17.24 -8.64
N ARG A 250 -10.53 18.47 -8.30
CA ARG A 250 -11.79 18.71 -7.60
C ARG A 250 -12.95 18.45 -8.54
N PRO A 251 -14.06 17.89 -8.03
CA PRO A 251 -15.28 17.79 -8.81
C PRO A 251 -15.68 19.14 -9.39
N PRO A 252 -16.34 19.18 -10.57
CA PRO A 252 -16.87 20.40 -11.14
C PRO A 252 -17.75 21.15 -10.13
N ALA A 253 -17.69 22.49 -10.16
CA ALA A 253 -18.52 23.30 -9.30
C ALA A 253 -20.02 22.98 -9.53
N ALA A 254 -20.71 22.59 -8.46
CA ALA A 254 -22.12 22.23 -8.51
C ALA A 254 -22.86 22.84 -7.31
N GLU A 255 -24.14 23.18 -7.51
CA GLU A 255 -24.97 23.68 -6.41
C GLU A 255 -25.38 22.54 -5.48
N PRO A 256 -25.20 22.69 -4.15
CA PRO A 256 -25.63 21.67 -3.20
C PRO A 256 -27.15 21.53 -3.19
N ALA A 257 -27.62 20.28 -3.08
CA ALA A 257 -29.03 19.99 -2.85
C ALA A 257 -29.44 20.42 -1.44
N THR A 258 -30.69 20.88 -1.29
CA THR A 258 -31.23 21.21 0.03
C THR A 258 -31.50 19.95 0.82
N HIS A 259 -30.94 19.87 2.01
CA HIS A 259 -31.15 18.74 2.90
C HIS A 259 -32.62 18.58 3.30
N PHE A 260 -33.06 17.34 3.47
CA PHE A 260 -34.41 17.05 3.96
C PHE A 260 -34.47 15.74 4.74
N ILE A 261 -35.44 15.64 5.62
CA ILE A 261 -35.70 14.43 6.41
C ILE A 261 -37.09 13.94 6.08
N SER A 262 -37.20 12.69 5.66
CA SER A 262 -38.51 12.08 5.44
C SER A 262 -39.27 11.90 6.76
N GLN A 263 -40.57 12.24 6.74
CA GLN A 263 -41.46 11.95 7.86
C GLN A 263 -41.64 10.44 8.07
N SER A 264 -41.54 9.61 7.03
CA SER A 264 -41.64 8.16 7.17
C SER A 264 -40.41 7.57 7.89
N LEU A 265 -39.21 8.12 7.66
CA LEU A 265 -38.00 7.80 8.40
C LEU A 265 -38.16 8.14 9.89
N ARG A 266 -38.61 9.36 10.18
CA ARG A 266 -38.85 9.82 11.57
C ARG A 266 -39.90 8.96 12.28
N ASN A 267 -40.98 8.62 11.58
CA ASN A 267 -42.02 7.75 12.12
C ASN A 267 -41.52 6.33 12.37
N TRP A 268 -40.66 5.79 11.52
CA TRP A 268 -40.05 4.47 11.72
C TRP A 268 -39.18 4.43 12.98
N ILE A 269 -38.37 5.48 13.20
CA ILE A 269 -37.54 5.62 14.40
C ILE A 269 -38.42 5.72 15.65
N LEU A 270 -39.49 6.51 15.63
CA LEU A 270 -40.34 6.76 16.80
C LEU A 270 -41.31 5.62 17.13
N LYS A 271 -41.95 5.03 16.12
CA LYS A 271 -43.09 4.12 16.27
C LYS A 271 -42.81 2.68 15.84
N GLY A 272 -41.66 2.44 15.19
CA GLY A 272 -41.33 1.14 14.61
C GLY A 272 -42.14 0.80 13.37
N SER A 273 -42.02 -0.44 12.89
CA SER A 273 -42.60 -0.87 11.61
C SER A 273 -44.09 -1.16 11.62
N SER A 274 -44.70 -1.38 12.79
CA SER A 274 -46.13 -1.71 12.91
C SER A 274 -47.05 -0.53 12.64
N SER A 275 -46.54 0.71 12.68
CA SER A 275 -47.36 1.93 12.58
C SER A 275 -46.98 2.83 11.39
N ILE A 276 -46.15 2.35 10.46
CA ILE A 276 -45.76 3.08 9.25
C ILE A 276 -46.37 2.48 8.00
N ASN A 277 -46.70 3.33 7.04
CA ASN A 277 -47.08 2.89 5.70
C ASN A 277 -45.83 2.39 4.98
N MET A 278 -45.67 1.07 4.91
CA MET A 278 -44.51 0.42 4.30
C MET A 278 -44.37 0.70 2.80
N THR A 279 -45.46 0.93 2.08
CA THR A 279 -45.42 1.28 0.65
C THR A 279 -44.79 2.67 0.47
N LEU A 280 -45.18 3.63 1.30
CA LEU A 280 -44.57 4.96 1.36
C LEU A 280 -43.10 4.85 1.76
N PHE A 281 -42.78 4.09 2.81
CA PHE A 281 -41.41 3.89 3.26
C PHE A 281 -40.52 3.27 2.18
N LYS A 282 -40.98 2.23 1.49
CA LYS A 282 -40.22 1.56 0.41
C LYS A 282 -40.06 2.44 -0.83
N THR A 283 -41.01 3.36 -1.08
CA THR A 283 -40.95 4.34 -2.19
C THR A 283 -39.96 5.47 -1.90
N GLU A 284 -39.96 5.99 -0.67
CA GLU A 284 -39.06 7.06 -0.24
C GLU A 284 -37.64 6.57 0.04
N HIS A 285 -37.46 5.32 0.49
CA HIS A 285 -36.15 4.72 0.75
C HIS A 285 -35.83 3.67 -0.31
N LYS A 286 -35.15 4.10 -1.36
CA LYS A 286 -34.85 3.26 -2.52
C LYS A 286 -33.83 2.18 -2.17
N PRO A 287 -33.86 1.01 -2.82
CA PRO A 287 -32.75 0.06 -2.77
C PRO A 287 -31.43 0.73 -3.13
N ALA A 288 -30.36 0.42 -2.39
CA ALA A 288 -29.11 1.17 -2.44
C ALA A 288 -28.51 1.22 -3.86
N PHE A 289 -28.45 0.09 -4.56
CA PHE A 289 -27.93 0.04 -5.93
C PHE A 289 -28.77 0.85 -6.93
N GLN A 290 -30.08 1.00 -6.72
CA GLN A 290 -30.93 1.76 -7.63
C GLN A 290 -30.66 3.27 -7.59
N ILE A 291 -30.04 3.78 -6.53
CA ILE A 291 -29.65 5.19 -6.46
C ILE A 291 -28.48 5.50 -7.40
N LEU A 292 -27.70 4.47 -7.78
CA LEU A 292 -26.54 4.59 -8.68
C LEU A 292 -26.93 4.72 -10.16
N LYS A 293 -28.23 4.79 -10.49
CA LYS A 293 -28.71 4.87 -11.88
C LYS A 293 -28.13 6.04 -12.68
N SER A 294 -27.74 7.12 -12.01
CA SER A 294 -27.14 8.31 -12.63
C SER A 294 -25.60 8.29 -12.70
N THR A 295 -24.97 7.21 -12.25
CA THR A 295 -23.51 7.04 -12.26
C THR A 295 -23.03 6.38 -13.55
N SER A 296 -21.73 6.46 -13.85
CA SER A 296 -21.16 5.81 -15.02
C SER A 296 -21.20 4.29 -14.94
N ALA A 297 -21.18 3.72 -13.73
CA ALA A 297 -21.31 2.27 -13.51
C ALA A 297 -22.61 1.70 -14.08
N ALA A 298 -23.73 2.45 -14.00
CA ALA A 298 -25.04 2.01 -14.46
C ALA A 298 -25.14 1.76 -15.98
N GLN A 299 -24.12 2.13 -16.77
CA GLN A 299 -24.03 1.78 -18.19
C GLN A 299 -23.78 0.27 -18.41
N TYR A 300 -23.15 -0.39 -17.44
CA TYR A 300 -22.66 -1.76 -17.60
C TYR A 300 -23.63 -2.82 -17.07
N PHE A 301 -24.62 -2.43 -16.25
CA PHE A 301 -25.58 -3.36 -15.68
C PHE A 301 -26.87 -2.68 -15.23
N ASP A 302 -28.00 -3.39 -15.32
CA ASP A 302 -29.28 -2.89 -14.82
C ASP A 302 -29.34 -2.96 -13.29
N VAL A 303 -29.27 -1.78 -12.67
CA VAL A 303 -29.33 -1.60 -11.21
C VAL A 303 -30.60 -2.14 -10.55
N GLN A 304 -31.69 -2.35 -11.31
CA GLN A 304 -32.93 -2.94 -10.79
C GLN A 304 -32.81 -4.43 -10.50
N SER A 305 -31.81 -5.11 -11.06
CA SER A 305 -31.58 -6.53 -10.85
C SER A 305 -30.91 -6.85 -9.50
N PHE A 306 -30.31 -5.85 -8.83
CA PHE A 306 -29.73 -6.01 -7.50
C PHE A 306 -30.82 -6.19 -6.43
N PRO A 307 -30.52 -6.93 -5.34
CA PRO A 307 -31.49 -7.17 -4.29
C PRO A 307 -31.82 -5.93 -3.46
N ASN A 308 -33.00 -5.97 -2.83
CA ASN A 308 -33.54 -4.87 -2.03
C ASN A 308 -33.15 -4.95 -0.54
N SER A 309 -32.08 -5.69 -0.22
CA SER A 309 -31.63 -5.98 1.15
C SER A 309 -31.07 -4.74 1.86
N VAL A 310 -30.42 -3.84 1.10
CA VAL A 310 -29.88 -2.56 1.58
C VAL A 310 -30.65 -1.44 0.90
N ARG A 311 -31.06 -0.44 1.68
CA ARG A 311 -31.76 0.75 1.20
C ARG A 311 -30.98 2.00 1.54
N ALA A 312 -31.27 3.10 0.85
CA ALA A 312 -30.70 4.40 1.12
C ALA A 312 -31.80 5.48 1.11
N THR A 313 -31.61 6.52 1.92
CA THR A 313 -32.48 7.70 1.90
C THR A 313 -32.24 8.52 0.63
N LEU A 314 -33.25 9.30 0.27
CA LEU A 314 -33.12 10.24 -0.85
C LEU A 314 -32.15 11.39 -0.54
N ASP A 315 -32.03 11.82 0.72
CA ASP A 315 -31.04 12.83 1.11
C ASP A 315 -29.62 12.28 0.95
N PHE A 316 -29.36 11.03 1.34
CA PHE A 316 -28.09 10.36 1.07
C PHE A 316 -27.79 10.31 -0.43
N ALA A 317 -28.78 9.94 -1.25
CA ALA A 317 -28.64 9.77 -2.68
C ALA A 317 -28.44 11.10 -3.45
N LYS A 318 -29.06 12.20 -3.02
CA LYS A 318 -29.09 13.47 -3.77
C LYS A 318 -28.24 14.53 -3.07
N THR A 319 -27.01 14.68 -3.54
CA THR A 319 -26.02 15.61 -2.98
C THR A 319 -26.02 16.98 -3.64
N VAL A 320 -26.22 17.03 -4.95
CA VAL A 320 -26.16 18.23 -5.78
C VAL A 320 -27.43 18.40 -6.61
N LYS A 321 -27.74 19.64 -6.97
CA LYS A 321 -28.80 19.96 -7.94
C LYS A 321 -28.30 19.67 -9.35
N GLY A 322 -29.15 19.07 -10.17
CA GLY A 322 -28.83 18.76 -11.56
C GLY A 322 -29.55 17.53 -12.04
N THR A 323 -29.48 17.28 -13.35
CA THR A 323 -29.86 16.00 -13.95
C THR A 323 -28.58 15.31 -14.41
N PHE A 324 -28.39 14.08 -13.91
CA PHE A 324 -27.21 13.25 -14.16
C PHE A 324 -27.65 11.95 -14.83
N GLY A 325 -26.77 11.32 -15.59
CA GLY A 325 -27.04 10.13 -16.40
C GLY A 325 -27.52 10.44 -17.83
N ILE A 326 -27.40 11.69 -18.28
CA ILE A 326 -27.73 12.12 -19.66
C ILE A 326 -26.47 12.80 -20.25
N ASN A 327 -26.18 12.57 -21.53
CA ASN A 327 -25.07 13.19 -22.27
C ASN A 327 -23.68 13.01 -21.62
N ASN A 328 -23.37 11.81 -21.12
CA ASN A 328 -22.12 11.50 -20.41
C ASN A 328 -21.83 12.34 -19.15
N ASN A 329 -22.81 13.06 -18.61
CA ASN A 329 -22.70 13.76 -17.34
C ASN A 329 -23.12 12.84 -16.19
N TYR A 330 -22.15 12.24 -15.48
CA TYR A 330 -22.40 11.26 -14.42
C TYR A 330 -22.28 11.87 -13.02
N SER A 331 -23.03 11.32 -12.06
CA SER A 331 -22.98 11.76 -10.66
C SER A 331 -21.85 11.10 -9.84
N ASP A 332 -20.78 10.65 -10.50
CA ASP A 332 -19.71 9.83 -9.90
C ASP A 332 -18.99 10.59 -8.79
N SER A 333 -18.47 11.78 -9.11
CA SER A 333 -17.72 12.66 -8.20
C SER A 333 -18.54 13.23 -7.04
N PHE A 334 -19.86 13.03 -7.05
CA PHE A 334 -20.78 13.56 -6.04
C PHE A 334 -21.41 12.47 -5.17
N GLN A 335 -20.96 11.21 -5.28
CA GLN A 335 -21.41 10.13 -4.41
C GLN A 335 -20.88 10.30 -2.99
N ARG A 336 -21.74 10.09 -1.97
CA ARG A 336 -21.30 10.11 -0.57
C ARG A 336 -20.68 8.79 -0.16
N PRO A 337 -19.61 8.79 0.67
CA PRO A 337 -19.16 7.58 1.33
C PRO A 337 -20.23 7.08 2.30
N VAL A 338 -20.29 5.76 2.46
CA VAL A 338 -21.23 5.12 3.39
C VAL A 338 -20.61 5.15 4.79
N GLN A 339 -21.23 5.88 5.71
CA GLN A 339 -20.73 6.05 7.08
C GLN A 339 -21.78 5.69 8.14
N TRP A 340 -23.03 6.07 7.90
CA TRP A 340 -24.11 5.97 8.88
C TRP A 340 -25.18 4.99 8.40
N ILE A 341 -25.43 3.97 9.20
CA ILE A 341 -26.36 2.90 8.87
C ILE A 341 -27.38 2.75 9.99
N LEU A 342 -28.66 2.83 9.64
CA LEU A 342 -29.75 2.46 10.53
C LEU A 342 -30.13 1.01 10.29
N THR A 343 -30.23 0.25 11.38
CA THR A 343 -30.83 -1.08 11.37
C THR A 343 -32.13 -1.08 12.15
N GLY A 344 -33.11 -1.83 11.67
CA GLY A 344 -34.37 -2.03 12.38
C GLY A 344 -35.26 -3.04 11.68
N LYS A 345 -36.27 -3.56 12.39
CA LYS A 345 -37.22 -4.51 11.80
C LYS A 345 -38.24 -3.78 10.94
N CYS A 346 -38.48 -4.31 9.73
CA CYS A 346 -39.60 -3.94 8.87
C CYS A 346 -40.63 -5.09 8.87
N GLN A 347 -41.59 -5.08 9.80
CA GLN A 347 -42.60 -6.13 9.96
C GLN A 347 -42.00 -7.51 10.32
N ALA A 348 -42.50 -8.59 9.70
CA ALA A 348 -42.01 -9.96 9.82
C ALA A 348 -40.80 -10.26 8.91
N GLU A 349 -40.32 -9.26 8.16
CA GLU A 349 -39.08 -9.38 7.39
C GLU A 349 -37.86 -9.35 8.34
N PRO A 350 -36.71 -9.90 7.91
CA PRO A 350 -35.45 -9.72 8.62
C PRO A 350 -35.09 -8.22 8.78
N ILE A 351 -34.07 -7.94 9.59
CA ILE A 351 -33.59 -6.57 9.82
C ILE A 351 -33.24 -5.91 8.48
N SER A 352 -33.81 -4.72 8.26
CA SER A 352 -33.49 -3.87 7.13
C SER A 352 -32.31 -2.96 7.46
N LEU A 353 -31.40 -2.79 6.50
CA LEU A 353 -30.32 -1.81 6.56
C LEU A 353 -30.70 -0.59 5.72
N VAL A 354 -30.66 0.59 6.34
CA VAL A 354 -30.94 1.88 5.69
C VAL A 354 -29.74 2.80 5.86
N ILE A 355 -29.09 3.13 4.75
CA ILE A 355 -28.01 4.12 4.69
C ILE A 355 -28.63 5.51 4.75
N ILE A 356 -28.12 6.35 5.65
CA ILE A 356 -28.59 7.72 5.85
C ILE A 356 -27.45 8.71 5.63
N SER A 357 -27.78 9.98 5.37
CA SER A 357 -26.77 11.02 5.26
C SER A 357 -26.22 11.44 6.63
N PRO A 358 -25.03 12.06 6.68
CA PRO A 358 -24.52 12.67 7.92
C PRO A 358 -25.46 13.71 8.52
N PHE A 359 -26.17 14.47 7.68
CA PHE A 359 -27.18 15.43 8.12
C PHE A 359 -28.36 14.74 8.81
N GLU A 360 -28.92 13.70 8.18
CA GLU A 360 -30.00 12.91 8.78
C GLU A 360 -29.55 12.24 10.08
N ALA A 361 -28.32 11.73 10.13
CA ALA A 361 -27.75 11.12 11.33
C ALA A 361 -27.69 12.11 12.50
N GLN A 362 -27.19 13.33 12.25
CA GLN A 362 -27.07 14.38 13.25
C GLN A 362 -28.44 14.83 13.79
N GLU A 363 -29.39 15.12 12.91
CA GLU A 363 -30.72 15.63 13.28
C GLU A 363 -31.59 14.57 13.98
N LEU A 364 -31.43 13.30 13.61
CA LEU A 364 -32.22 12.20 14.17
C LEU A 364 -31.57 11.57 15.41
N LEU A 365 -30.31 11.88 15.72
CA LEU A 365 -29.56 11.28 16.82
C LEU A 365 -30.33 11.29 18.16
N PRO A 366 -30.95 12.40 18.62
CA PRO A 366 -31.68 12.41 19.89
C PRO A 366 -32.92 11.52 19.89
N LEU A 367 -33.53 11.28 18.72
CA LEU A 367 -34.68 10.39 18.56
C LEU A 367 -34.23 8.93 18.53
N ILE A 368 -33.10 8.65 17.90
CA ILE A 368 -32.50 7.31 17.79
C ILE A 368 -32.06 6.81 19.17
N GLU A 369 -31.39 7.65 19.97
CA GLU A 369 -30.97 7.33 21.34
C GLU A 369 -32.12 6.86 22.23
N ARG A 370 -33.31 7.45 22.04
CA ARG A 370 -34.52 7.12 22.80
C ARG A 370 -35.34 6.00 22.18
N SER A 371 -35.05 5.63 20.93
CA SER A 371 -35.83 4.65 20.20
C SER A 371 -35.49 3.23 20.64
N ARG A 372 -36.53 2.39 20.78
CA ARG A 372 -36.40 0.94 21.00
C ARG A 372 -36.51 0.13 19.71
N HIS A 373 -36.67 0.79 18.57
CA HIS A 373 -37.00 0.16 17.29
C HIS A 373 -35.83 0.10 16.32
N VAL A 374 -34.92 1.07 16.41
CA VAL A 374 -33.78 1.20 15.51
C VAL A 374 -32.45 1.25 16.26
N SER A 375 -31.37 0.96 15.55
CA SER A 375 -29.99 1.18 16.00
C SER A 375 -29.23 1.92 14.91
N LEU A 376 -28.47 2.93 15.30
CA LEU A 376 -27.53 3.62 14.42
C LEU A 376 -26.14 3.01 14.59
N HIS A 377 -25.47 2.78 13.47
CA HIS A 377 -24.17 2.14 13.39
C HIS A 377 -23.22 3.04 12.61
N LEU A 378 -22.02 3.25 13.16
CA LEU A 378 -20.89 3.79 12.41
C LEU A 378 -20.24 2.65 11.60
N TYR A 379 -19.93 2.94 10.35
CA TYR A 379 -19.38 1.99 9.41
C TYR A 379 -18.36 2.65 8.48
N ALA A 380 -17.40 1.86 8.00
CA ALA A 380 -16.53 2.19 6.89
C ALA A 380 -16.12 0.89 6.18
N PRO A 381 -16.01 0.90 4.84
CA PRO A 381 -15.54 -0.28 4.10
C PRO A 381 -14.07 -0.58 4.42
N ARG A 382 -13.71 -1.87 4.41
CA ARG A 382 -12.31 -2.29 4.59
C ARG A 382 -11.51 -2.10 3.30
N VAL A 383 -10.85 -0.94 3.18
CA VAL A 383 -9.99 -0.58 2.04
C VAL A 383 -8.50 -0.86 2.27
N ASN A 384 -8.10 -1.21 3.49
CA ASN A 384 -6.73 -1.56 3.85
C ASN A 384 -6.75 -2.79 4.79
N LEU A 385 -5.90 -3.78 4.51
CA LEU A 385 -5.78 -5.01 5.30
C LEU A 385 -5.38 -4.74 6.76
N ALA A 386 -4.60 -3.68 7.01
CA ALA A 386 -4.17 -3.29 8.35
C ALA A 386 -5.34 -2.87 9.27
N PHE A 387 -6.47 -2.45 8.69
CA PHE A 387 -7.67 -2.10 9.46
C PHE A 387 -8.51 -3.33 9.75
N ARG A 388 -9.08 -3.39 10.96
CA ARG A 388 -10.07 -4.40 11.33
C ARG A 388 -11.34 -4.21 10.52
N SER A 389 -11.99 -5.33 10.20
CA SER A 389 -13.28 -5.31 9.52
C SER A 389 -14.39 -4.72 10.40
N LEU A 390 -15.27 -3.92 9.79
CA LEU A 390 -16.46 -3.34 10.40
C LEU A 390 -17.76 -4.02 9.96
N ASP A 391 -17.66 -5.20 9.32
CA ASP A 391 -18.78 -5.99 8.79
C ASP A 391 -19.81 -6.33 9.89
N HIS A 392 -19.36 -6.47 11.14
CA HIS A 392 -20.22 -6.79 12.27
C HIS A 392 -21.11 -5.61 12.71
N LEU A 393 -20.83 -4.37 12.27
CA LEU A 393 -21.57 -3.15 12.61
C LEU A 393 -21.66 -2.89 14.14
N GLN A 394 -20.61 -3.20 14.91
CA GLN A 394 -20.61 -3.01 16.37
C GLN A 394 -19.58 -2.00 16.88
N LEU A 395 -18.75 -1.41 16.01
CA LEU A 395 -17.70 -0.45 16.43
C LEU A 395 -18.27 0.69 17.26
N TYR A 396 -19.31 1.35 16.74
CA TYR A 396 -20.05 2.36 17.46
C TYR A 396 -21.53 2.20 17.15
N ARG A 397 -22.30 1.83 18.17
CA ARG A 397 -23.75 1.59 18.06
C ARG A 397 -24.49 2.48 19.04
N VAL A 398 -25.46 3.23 18.53
CA VAL A 398 -26.39 4.03 19.33
C VAL A 398 -27.78 3.43 19.22
N SER A 399 -28.35 2.99 20.35
CA SER A 399 -29.72 2.47 20.39
C SER A 399 -30.30 2.57 21.80
N GLY A 400 -31.60 2.83 21.90
CA GLY A 400 -32.36 2.64 23.14
C GLY A 400 -32.76 1.18 23.41
N LYS A 401 -32.33 0.22 22.58
CA LYS A 401 -32.59 -1.22 22.72
C LYS A 401 -31.31 -1.97 23.13
N SER A 402 -31.41 -2.85 24.13
CA SER A 402 -30.28 -3.69 24.58
C SER A 402 -30.02 -4.93 23.71
N THR A 403 -31.05 -5.51 23.08
CA THR A 403 -30.90 -6.76 22.31
C THR A 403 -30.27 -6.53 20.94
N VAL A 404 -29.34 -7.41 20.56
CA VAL A 404 -28.78 -7.54 19.21
C VAL A 404 -29.66 -8.52 18.43
N ASP A 405 -30.54 -8.03 17.57
CA ASP A 405 -31.12 -8.91 16.56
C ASP A 405 -30.03 -9.19 15.51
N ALA A 406 -29.89 -10.44 15.05
CA ALA A 406 -28.85 -10.81 14.08
C ALA A 406 -29.13 -10.18 12.71
N ILE A 407 -28.14 -9.47 12.15
CA ILE A 407 -28.22 -8.84 10.84
C ILE A 407 -27.97 -9.90 9.76
N PRO A 408 -28.80 -9.98 8.70
CA PRO A 408 -28.58 -10.94 7.63
C PRO A 408 -27.23 -10.75 6.94
N ARG A 409 -26.43 -11.82 6.89
CA ARG A 409 -25.08 -11.81 6.28
C ARG A 409 -25.07 -11.28 4.85
N ASN A 410 -26.02 -11.73 4.01
CA ASN A 410 -26.14 -11.26 2.62
C ASN A 410 -26.34 -9.74 2.52
N ALA A 411 -27.02 -9.13 3.49
CA ALA A 411 -27.27 -7.69 3.46
C ALA A 411 -26.00 -6.90 3.83
N VAL A 412 -25.17 -7.42 4.74
CA VAL A 412 -23.83 -6.87 5.02
C VAL A 412 -22.91 -7.03 3.80
N LEU A 413 -22.90 -8.19 3.15
CA LEU A 413 -22.06 -8.39 1.95
C LEU A 413 -22.43 -7.42 0.81
N PHE A 414 -23.72 -7.21 0.55
CA PHE A 414 -24.15 -6.20 -0.43
C PHE A 414 -23.87 -4.76 0.00
N LEU A 415 -23.93 -4.46 1.30
CA LEU A 415 -23.50 -3.18 1.85
C LEU A 415 -22.00 -2.96 1.60
N ASN A 416 -21.17 -3.98 1.82
CA ASN A 416 -19.73 -3.93 1.62
C ASN A 416 -19.38 -3.67 0.15
N LEU A 417 -20.01 -4.42 -0.76
CA LEU A 417 -19.88 -4.22 -2.21
C LEU A 417 -20.34 -2.82 -2.64
N PHE A 418 -21.51 -2.37 -2.16
CA PHE A 418 -22.02 -1.03 -2.46
C PHE A 418 -21.09 0.09 -1.96
N SER A 419 -20.42 -0.16 -0.84
CA SER A 419 -19.52 0.81 -0.19
C SER A 419 -18.11 0.82 -0.79
N GLY A 420 -17.75 -0.17 -1.62
CA GLY A 420 -16.41 -0.29 -2.21
C GLY A 420 -15.37 -0.91 -1.29
N GLN A 421 -15.77 -1.88 -0.47
CA GLN A 421 -14.83 -2.70 0.30
C GLN A 421 -13.90 -3.47 -0.64
N LEU A 422 -12.62 -3.55 -0.28
CA LEU A 422 -11.58 -4.17 -1.11
C LEU A 422 -11.11 -5.52 -0.54
N TYR A 423 -11.14 -5.65 0.79
CA TYR A 423 -10.62 -6.82 1.48
C TYR A 423 -11.72 -7.54 2.27
N LEU A 424 -11.67 -8.88 2.22
CA LEU A 424 -12.59 -9.77 2.91
C LEU A 424 -11.98 -10.32 4.19
N SER A 425 -12.83 -10.64 5.17
CA SER A 425 -12.37 -11.06 6.50
C SER A 425 -12.04 -12.56 6.56
N SER A 426 -12.70 -13.37 5.74
CA SER A 426 -12.58 -14.84 5.77
C SER A 426 -12.80 -15.47 4.40
N PHE A 427 -12.33 -16.71 4.23
CA PHE A 427 -12.66 -17.53 3.06
C PHE A 427 -14.16 -17.80 2.94
N GLU A 428 -14.88 -17.89 4.08
CA GLU A 428 -16.33 -18.00 4.07
C GLU A 428 -16.98 -16.76 3.43
N ASP A 429 -16.44 -15.55 3.67
CA ASP A 429 -16.95 -14.30 3.05
C ASP A 429 -16.64 -14.26 1.57
N TYR A 430 -15.47 -14.76 1.16
CA TYR A 430 -15.13 -14.93 -0.26
C TYR A 430 -16.13 -15.84 -0.98
N THR A 431 -16.35 -17.06 -0.47
CA THR A 431 -17.30 -17.99 -1.10
C THR A 431 -18.72 -17.44 -1.14
N ALA A 432 -19.15 -16.75 -0.07
CA ALA A 432 -20.45 -16.10 -0.03
C ALA A 432 -20.59 -14.94 -1.04
N VAL A 433 -19.56 -14.10 -1.22
CA VAL A 433 -19.56 -13.05 -2.24
C VAL A 433 -19.64 -13.67 -3.65
N CYS A 434 -18.87 -14.70 -3.92
CA CYS A 434 -18.93 -15.40 -5.20
C CYS A 434 -20.32 -16.00 -5.46
N ASP A 435 -20.92 -16.67 -4.46
CA ASP A 435 -22.29 -17.21 -4.56
C ASP A 435 -23.33 -16.11 -4.82
N LEU A 436 -23.21 -14.96 -4.14
CA LEU A 436 -24.11 -13.80 -4.32
C LEU A 436 -24.00 -13.15 -5.70
N LEU A 437 -22.81 -13.15 -6.29
CA LEU A 437 -22.55 -12.58 -7.62
C LEU A 437 -22.70 -13.60 -8.76
N GLY A 438 -22.83 -14.89 -8.43
CA GLY A 438 -22.93 -15.98 -9.41
C GLY A 438 -21.59 -16.35 -10.04
N LEU A 439 -20.50 -16.20 -9.29
CA LEU A 439 -19.13 -16.46 -9.72
C LEU A 439 -18.65 -17.84 -9.24
N ALA A 440 -17.81 -18.48 -10.05
CA ALA A 440 -17.17 -19.74 -9.70
C ALA A 440 -15.98 -19.51 -8.77
N TRP A 441 -16.07 -20.04 -7.55
CA TRP A 441 -14.97 -20.11 -6.59
C TRP A 441 -14.35 -21.51 -6.48
N GLY A 442 -15.10 -22.55 -6.87
CA GLY A 442 -14.64 -23.94 -6.91
C GLY A 442 -13.95 -24.33 -8.23
N PRO A 443 -13.27 -25.49 -8.27
CA PRO A 443 -12.77 -26.05 -9.53
C PRO A 443 -13.95 -26.30 -10.49
N ALA A 444 -13.82 -25.80 -11.72
CA ALA A 444 -14.77 -26.07 -12.77
C ALA A 444 -14.31 -27.25 -13.61
N ASP A 445 -15.25 -28.13 -13.95
CA ASP A 445 -15.01 -29.20 -14.92
C ASP A 445 -14.73 -28.57 -16.31
N ASP A 446 -13.85 -29.19 -17.09
CA ASP A 446 -13.40 -28.69 -18.41
C ASP A 446 -14.55 -28.44 -19.41
N TYR A 447 -15.75 -28.97 -19.13
CA TYR A 447 -16.95 -28.83 -19.95
C TYR A 447 -17.80 -27.59 -19.63
N VAL A 448 -17.51 -26.88 -18.53
CA VAL A 448 -18.27 -25.69 -18.12
C VAL A 448 -17.62 -24.43 -18.69
N VAL A 449 -18.31 -23.75 -19.60
CA VAL A 449 -17.88 -22.45 -20.13
C VAL A 449 -18.25 -21.36 -19.14
N LEU A 450 -17.25 -20.81 -18.46
CA LEU A 450 -17.38 -19.65 -17.58
C LEU A 450 -17.22 -18.33 -18.37
N GLY A 451 -17.78 -17.25 -17.85
CA GLY A 451 -17.46 -15.89 -18.28
C GLY A 451 -15.98 -15.54 -18.03
N PRO A 452 -15.46 -14.48 -18.68
CA PRO A 452 -14.06 -14.05 -18.51
C PRO A 452 -13.73 -13.66 -17.06
N ASP A 453 -14.74 -13.27 -16.29
CA ASP A 453 -14.72 -12.89 -14.89
C ASP A 453 -15.11 -14.05 -13.94
N GLY A 454 -15.22 -15.27 -14.48
CA GLY A 454 -15.64 -16.45 -13.72
C GLY A 454 -17.15 -16.54 -13.48
N PHE A 455 -17.98 -15.72 -14.15
CA PHE A 455 -19.44 -15.80 -14.02
C PHE A 455 -20.01 -17.10 -14.58
N ILE A 456 -20.95 -17.70 -13.84
CA ILE A 456 -21.62 -18.96 -14.17
C ILE A 456 -22.92 -18.64 -14.93
N PRO A 457 -23.03 -18.89 -16.25
CA PRO A 457 -24.25 -18.58 -16.99
C PRO A 457 -25.46 -19.39 -16.49
N PRO A 458 -26.69 -18.84 -16.48
CA PRO A 458 -27.88 -19.60 -16.09
C PRO A 458 -28.07 -20.85 -16.96
N GLY A 459 -28.28 -22.01 -16.34
CA GLY A 459 -28.48 -23.28 -17.05
C GLY A 459 -27.19 -24.02 -17.44
N SER A 460 -26.04 -23.61 -16.91
CA SER A 460 -24.82 -24.43 -16.89
C SER A 460 -25.02 -25.68 -16.00
N GLY A 461 -24.32 -26.77 -16.32
CA GLY A 461 -24.62 -28.15 -15.89
C GLY A 461 -24.64 -28.43 -14.37
N GLU A 462 -24.95 -29.68 -13.99
CA GLU A 462 -25.25 -30.09 -12.60
C GLU A 462 -24.13 -29.83 -11.57
N SER A 463 -22.87 -29.71 -12.01
CA SER A 463 -21.69 -29.56 -11.14
C SER A 463 -21.50 -28.12 -10.60
N LEU A 464 -21.81 -27.11 -11.40
CA LEU A 464 -21.63 -25.69 -11.07
C LEU A 464 -22.93 -24.93 -11.33
N VAL A 465 -23.68 -24.68 -10.27
CA VAL A 465 -24.96 -23.97 -10.33
C VAL A 465 -24.77 -22.52 -9.91
N ASN A 466 -25.21 -21.59 -10.75
CA ASN A 466 -25.31 -20.18 -10.36
C ASN A 466 -26.34 -20.04 -9.23
N ARG A 467 -25.85 -19.66 -8.03
CA ARG A 467 -26.68 -19.46 -6.82
C ARG A 467 -27.25 -18.05 -6.69
N SER A 468 -26.87 -17.15 -7.60
CA SER A 468 -27.37 -15.78 -7.65
C SER A 468 -28.66 -15.68 -8.45
N ASN A 469 -29.33 -14.53 -8.33
CA ASN A 469 -30.50 -14.20 -9.14
C ASN A 469 -30.14 -13.45 -10.45
N PHE A 470 -28.85 -13.30 -10.75
CA PHE A 470 -28.38 -12.53 -11.90
C PHE A 470 -28.39 -13.36 -13.18
N ARG A 471 -28.92 -12.79 -14.26
CA ARG A 471 -28.90 -13.40 -15.60
C ARG A 471 -27.61 -13.14 -16.38
N HIS A 472 -26.96 -12.02 -16.07
CA HIS A 472 -25.71 -11.58 -16.66
C HIS A 472 -24.77 -11.19 -15.52
N SER A 473 -23.47 -11.14 -15.79
CA SER A 473 -22.50 -10.78 -14.75
C SER A 473 -22.66 -9.32 -14.29
N PRO A 474 -22.77 -9.06 -12.98
CA PRO A 474 -22.72 -7.71 -12.41
C PRO A 474 -21.29 -7.19 -12.21
N VAL A 475 -20.25 -7.99 -12.48
CA VAL A 475 -18.85 -7.68 -12.12
C VAL A 475 -18.38 -6.38 -12.75
N GLN A 476 -18.64 -6.15 -14.04
CA GLN A 476 -18.19 -4.92 -14.69
C GLN A 476 -18.80 -3.65 -14.07
N PHE A 477 -20.06 -3.72 -13.64
CA PHE A 477 -20.70 -2.63 -12.90
C PHE A 477 -20.02 -2.40 -11.55
N LEU A 478 -19.75 -3.48 -10.80
CA LEU A 478 -19.11 -3.40 -9.49
C LEU A 478 -17.65 -2.95 -9.57
N ARG A 479 -16.94 -3.32 -10.64
CA ARG A 479 -15.58 -2.88 -10.95
C ARG A 479 -15.54 -1.36 -11.14
N VAL A 480 -16.39 -0.82 -12.02
CA VAL A 480 -16.49 0.64 -12.23
C VAL A 480 -16.95 1.36 -10.96
N LEU A 481 -17.89 0.80 -10.21
CA LEU A 481 -18.30 1.37 -8.92
C LEU A 481 -17.13 1.43 -7.94
N THR A 482 -16.33 0.38 -7.84
CA THR A 482 -15.25 0.29 -6.86
C THR A 482 -14.06 1.15 -7.27
N GLU A 483 -13.49 0.93 -8.45
CA GLU A 483 -12.30 1.62 -8.95
C GLU A 483 -12.56 3.10 -9.16
N LYS A 484 -13.53 3.45 -9.99
CA LYS A 484 -13.73 4.83 -10.44
C LYS A 484 -14.47 5.68 -9.42
N ILE A 485 -15.51 5.14 -8.77
CA ILE A 485 -16.41 5.93 -7.92
C ILE A 485 -16.00 5.89 -6.45
N ARG A 486 -15.59 4.72 -5.92
CA ARG A 486 -15.26 4.57 -4.48
C ARG A 486 -13.78 4.76 -4.17
N GLN A 487 -12.88 4.37 -5.08
CA GLN A 487 -11.43 4.48 -4.93
C GLN A 487 -10.82 5.60 -5.78
N GLU A 488 -11.63 6.46 -6.40
CA GLU A 488 -11.17 7.63 -7.17
C GLU A 488 -10.12 7.28 -8.25
N CYS A 489 -10.39 6.21 -9.00
CA CYS A 489 -9.53 5.62 -10.04
C CYS A 489 -8.25 4.92 -9.51
N GLY A 490 -8.23 4.51 -8.24
CA GLY A 490 -7.17 3.65 -7.72
C GLY A 490 -7.21 2.22 -8.30
N SER A 491 -6.04 1.63 -8.54
CA SER A 491 -5.94 0.21 -8.91
C SER A 491 -6.34 -0.68 -7.73
N ILE A 492 -7.22 -1.64 -8.00
CA ILE A 492 -7.67 -2.63 -7.01
C ILE A 492 -7.18 -4.04 -7.32
N GLU A 493 -6.38 -4.24 -8.37
CA GLU A 493 -6.01 -5.56 -8.91
C GLU A 493 -5.37 -6.48 -7.87
N LYS A 494 -4.58 -5.92 -6.94
CA LYS A 494 -3.89 -6.67 -5.88
C LYS A 494 -4.80 -7.02 -4.68
N THR A 495 -6.01 -6.48 -4.63
CA THR A 495 -6.98 -6.69 -3.53
C THR A 495 -7.80 -7.97 -3.74
N ASP A 496 -8.49 -8.46 -2.72
CA ASP A 496 -9.34 -9.65 -2.87
C ASP A 496 -10.46 -9.40 -3.88
N ILE A 497 -11.11 -8.24 -3.79
CA ILE A 497 -12.22 -7.87 -4.66
C ILE A 497 -11.75 -7.64 -6.10
N GLY A 498 -10.56 -7.06 -6.29
CA GLY A 498 -9.94 -6.97 -7.61
C GLY A 498 -9.65 -8.35 -8.21
N LYS A 499 -9.02 -9.25 -7.45
CA LYS A 499 -8.79 -10.64 -7.86
C LYS A 499 -10.10 -11.37 -8.22
N ILE A 500 -11.14 -11.20 -7.40
CA ILE A 500 -12.49 -11.75 -7.69
C ILE A 500 -13.02 -11.20 -9.01
N PHE A 501 -12.88 -9.90 -9.28
CA PHE A 501 -13.37 -9.30 -10.52
C PHE A 501 -12.59 -9.73 -11.75
N GLU A 502 -11.32 -10.11 -11.61
CA GLU A 502 -10.50 -10.70 -12.68
C GLU A 502 -10.70 -12.22 -12.83
N GLY A 503 -11.62 -12.83 -12.08
CA GLY A 503 -11.85 -14.27 -12.11
C GLY A 503 -10.72 -15.09 -11.49
N VAL A 504 -9.82 -14.46 -10.74
CA VAL A 504 -8.75 -15.13 -10.00
C VAL A 504 -9.37 -15.81 -8.76
N ARG A 505 -9.12 -17.11 -8.62
CA ARG A 505 -9.59 -17.88 -7.46
C ARG A 505 -8.68 -17.63 -6.26
N LEU A 506 -9.30 -17.36 -5.12
CA LEU A 506 -8.63 -17.27 -3.83
C LEU A 506 -8.71 -18.63 -3.12
N LEU A 507 -7.69 -18.96 -2.35
CA LEU A 507 -7.59 -20.18 -1.55
C LEU A 507 -7.76 -19.87 -0.07
N GLU A 508 -8.07 -20.88 0.75
CA GLU A 508 -8.18 -20.69 2.21
C GLU A 508 -6.90 -20.09 2.82
N CYS A 509 -5.72 -20.49 2.33
CA CYS A 509 -4.44 -19.98 2.80
C CYS A 509 -4.23 -18.47 2.56
N ASP A 510 -4.98 -17.85 1.64
CA ASP A 510 -4.93 -16.39 1.41
C ASP A 510 -5.54 -15.59 2.59
N PHE A 511 -6.18 -16.28 3.55
CA PHE A 511 -6.88 -15.71 4.69
C PHE A 511 -6.28 -16.07 6.07
N ASP A 512 -5.30 -16.97 6.13
CA ASP A 512 -4.80 -17.55 7.40
C ASP A 512 -4.19 -16.52 8.36
N ASP A 513 -3.62 -15.42 7.85
CA ASP A 513 -2.93 -14.39 8.65
C ASP A 513 -3.78 -13.13 8.93
N ARG A 514 -5.08 -13.19 8.69
CA ARG A 514 -5.96 -12.01 8.81
C ARG A 514 -6.55 -11.89 10.21
N ILE A 515 -6.35 -10.71 10.81
CA ILE A 515 -6.91 -10.31 12.13
C ILE A 515 -8.38 -9.94 12.02
#